data_AF-A0A1M2VJ34-F1
#
_entry.id   AF-A0A1M2VJ34-F1
#
_cell.length_a   1.000
_cell.length_b   1.000
_cell.length_c   1.000
_cell.angle_alpha   90.00
_cell.angle_beta   90.00
_cell.angle_gamma   90.00
#
_symmetry.space_group_name_H-M   'P 1'
#
loop_
_entity.id
_entity.type
_entity.pdbx_description
1 polymer ?
#
loop_
_entity_poly.entity_id
_entity_poly.type
_entity_poly.pdbx_seq_one_letter_code
_entity_poly.pdbx_strand_id
1 'polypeptide(L)'
;MSPEPVFIDCTPQPHRDDGPAWTQREGLRLEIHDYITGGLRDQSGNPDARMWYAAKYYSRNVVVKHQCKLVGWPASVPFTSISEIRGGIPPLLELQRRWNLPDGDEDKLRFERATPEDIANATQDPESVHPNPTQLEAEKLKAAAARAEKAQAQAAADIVPVYTHHPHDLRFVGLDLTSTQSTSDSAERNQRVDQGRRRKRKSDGSLRVRKRLAKRGITSARRVIPGVEEAVGRAAKRARLDDCAVDDPIDQFVLSTEFGGPLSGVRA
;
A
#
# COMPACT_ATOMS: atom_id res chain seq x y z
N MET A 1 60.15 -32.82 -28.09
CA MET A 1 58.76 -32.78 -27.58
C MET A 1 58.63 -31.51 -26.77
N SER A 2 58.04 -30.47 -27.35
CA SER A 2 57.85 -29.18 -26.66
C SER A 2 56.56 -29.26 -25.85
N PRO A 3 56.55 -28.85 -24.56
CA PRO A 3 55.33 -28.87 -23.77
C PRO A 3 54.37 -27.78 -24.25
N GLU A 4 53.12 -28.15 -24.56
CA GLU A 4 52.08 -27.17 -24.86
C GLU A 4 51.72 -26.38 -23.60
N PRO A 5 51.49 -25.05 -23.74
CA PRO A 5 51.09 -24.22 -22.61
C PRO A 5 49.68 -24.58 -22.15
N VAL A 6 49.56 -24.93 -20.86
CA VAL A 6 48.27 -25.13 -20.19
C VAL A 6 47.67 -23.75 -19.91
N PHE A 7 46.63 -23.39 -20.67
CA PHE A 7 45.81 -22.22 -20.38
C PHE A 7 44.79 -22.59 -19.30
N ILE A 8 45.00 -22.08 -18.09
CA ILE A 8 44.00 -22.12 -17.03
C ILE A 8 43.00 -21.02 -17.35
N ASP A 9 41.84 -21.41 -17.86
CA ASP A 9 40.74 -20.49 -18.13
C ASP A 9 40.12 -20.07 -16.79
N CYS A 10 40.52 -18.90 -16.29
CA CYS A 10 40.01 -18.30 -15.06
C CYS A 10 38.70 -17.54 -15.28
N THR A 11 37.91 -17.86 -16.31
CA THR A 11 36.57 -17.30 -16.44
C THR A 11 35.71 -17.83 -15.29
N PRO A 12 35.23 -16.99 -14.37
CA PRO A 12 34.37 -17.43 -13.29
C PRO A 12 33.10 -18.01 -13.92
N GLN A 13 32.95 -19.33 -13.88
CA GLN A 13 31.73 -19.96 -14.33
C GLN A 13 30.61 -19.51 -13.37
N PRO A 14 29.55 -18.85 -13.85
CA PRO A 14 28.43 -18.51 -12.99
C PRO A 14 27.82 -19.81 -12.48
N HIS A 15 27.94 -20.03 -11.17
CA HIS A 15 27.32 -21.15 -10.47
C HIS A 15 25.81 -21.07 -10.70
N ARG A 16 25.23 -22.10 -11.34
CA ARG A 16 23.87 -22.06 -11.90
C ARG A 16 22.73 -22.17 -10.88
N ASP A 17 23.03 -22.14 -9.57
CA ASP A 17 22.02 -22.28 -8.50
C ASP A 17 22.03 -21.14 -7.48
N ASP A 18 22.76 -20.06 -7.74
CA ASP A 18 22.83 -18.95 -6.79
C ASP A 18 21.71 -17.95 -7.13
N GLY A 19 20.51 -18.23 -6.61
CA GLY A 19 19.50 -17.20 -6.41
C GLY A 19 20.14 -15.97 -5.72
N PRO A 20 19.55 -14.76 -5.86
CA PRO A 20 20.16 -13.54 -5.33
C PRO A 20 20.57 -13.79 -3.88
N ALA A 21 21.86 -13.59 -3.58
CA ALA A 21 22.41 -13.83 -2.25
C ALA A 21 21.53 -13.10 -1.24
N TRP A 22 20.76 -13.85 -0.45
CA TRP A 22 19.84 -13.25 0.50
C TRP A 22 20.65 -12.39 1.45
N THR A 23 20.19 -11.15 1.64
CA THR A 23 20.80 -10.31 2.65
C THR A 23 20.65 -11.00 4.01
N GLN A 24 21.63 -10.86 4.90
CA GLN A 24 21.57 -11.44 6.25
C GLN A 24 20.24 -11.14 6.96
N ARG A 25 19.69 -9.95 6.72
CA ARG A 25 18.37 -9.53 7.22
C ARG A 25 17.21 -10.34 6.63
N GLU A 26 17.23 -10.64 5.34
CA GLU A 26 16.19 -11.44 4.68
C GLU A 26 16.20 -12.88 5.18
N GLY A 27 17.39 -13.48 5.35
CA GLY A 27 17.53 -14.80 5.96
C GLY A 27 16.90 -14.86 7.35
N LEU A 28 17.29 -13.95 8.25
CA LEU A 28 16.71 -13.87 9.60
C LEU A 28 15.20 -13.61 9.59
N ARG A 29 14.71 -12.77 8.68
CA ARG A 29 13.28 -12.49 8.55
C ARG A 29 12.49 -13.75 8.18
N LEU A 30 13.00 -14.56 7.24
CA LEU A 30 12.35 -15.81 6.85
C LEU A 30 12.38 -16.82 8.00
N GLU A 31 13.51 -16.94 8.67
CA GLU A 31 13.69 -17.84 9.81
C GLU A 31 12.69 -17.53 10.95
N ILE A 32 12.60 -16.26 11.36
CA ILE A 32 11.64 -15.83 12.41
C ILE A 32 10.19 -16.01 11.94
N HIS A 33 9.92 -15.76 10.66
CA HIS A 33 8.59 -15.97 10.10
C HIS A 33 8.17 -17.44 10.17
N ASP A 34 9.10 -18.34 9.88
CA ASP A 34 8.88 -19.77 9.92
C ASP A 34 8.76 -20.28 11.37
N TYR A 35 9.53 -19.73 12.32
CA TYR A 35 9.37 -20.03 13.74
C TYR A 35 8.01 -19.60 14.28
N ILE A 36 7.59 -18.36 14.03
CA ILE A 36 6.30 -17.86 14.52
C ILE A 36 5.15 -18.61 13.85
N THR A 37 5.20 -18.80 12.53
CA THR A 37 4.13 -19.50 11.81
C THR A 37 4.10 -20.98 12.16
N GLY A 38 5.27 -21.62 12.28
CA GLY A 38 5.43 -23.01 12.71
C GLY A 38 4.87 -23.22 14.12
N GLY A 39 5.32 -22.41 15.09
CA GLY A 39 4.83 -22.50 16.47
C GLY A 39 3.32 -22.30 16.60
N LEU A 40 2.72 -21.43 15.78
CA LEU A 40 1.26 -21.29 15.72
C LEU A 40 0.58 -22.55 15.18
N ARG A 41 1.13 -23.16 14.12
CA ARG A 41 0.59 -24.39 13.52
C ARG A 41 0.69 -25.56 14.49
N ASP A 42 1.83 -25.69 15.15
CA ASP A 42 2.10 -26.75 16.13
C ASP A 42 1.14 -26.63 17.31
N GLN A 43 0.96 -25.42 17.84
CA GLN A 43 0.09 -25.19 18.99
C GLN A 43 -1.41 -25.30 18.65
N SER A 44 -1.82 -24.82 17.48
CA SER A 44 -3.22 -24.88 17.03
C SER A 44 -3.62 -26.24 16.44
N GLY A 45 -2.65 -27.09 16.10
CA GLY A 45 -2.87 -28.34 15.38
C GLY A 45 -3.35 -28.18 13.94
N ASN A 46 -3.32 -26.95 13.39
CA ASN A 46 -3.79 -26.65 12.04
C ASN A 46 -2.61 -26.24 11.13
N PRO A 47 -2.25 -27.05 10.12
CA PRO A 47 -1.14 -26.75 9.23
C PRO A 47 -1.37 -25.51 8.35
N ASP A 48 -2.62 -25.12 8.13
CA ASP A 48 -2.99 -23.93 7.36
C ASP A 48 -3.10 -22.66 8.23
N ALA A 49 -2.78 -22.75 9.52
CA ALA A 49 -2.75 -21.58 10.39
C ALA A 49 -1.74 -20.55 9.88
N ARG A 50 -2.14 -19.28 9.96
CA ARG A 50 -1.34 -18.12 9.53
C ARG A 50 -1.41 -17.04 10.59
N MET A 51 -0.27 -16.39 10.82
CA MET A 51 -0.16 -15.28 11.77
C MET A 51 -0.79 -14.01 11.20
N TRP A 52 -1.57 -13.32 12.02
CA TRP A 52 -2.18 -12.02 11.71
C TRP A 52 -1.71 -11.00 12.74
N TYR A 53 -1.17 -9.86 12.29
CA TYR A 53 -0.56 -8.87 13.18
C TYR A 53 -1.46 -7.69 13.53
N ALA A 54 -2.43 -7.35 12.66
CA ALA A 54 -3.37 -6.30 12.97
C ALA A 54 -4.32 -6.73 14.10
N ALA A 55 -4.45 -5.92 15.17
CA ALA A 55 -5.16 -6.27 16.40
C ALA A 55 -6.51 -6.98 16.19
N LYS A 56 -7.38 -6.41 15.35
CA LYS A 56 -8.69 -6.99 14.99
C LYS A 56 -8.61 -8.38 14.36
N TYR A 57 -7.62 -8.60 13.51
CA TYR A 57 -7.43 -9.89 12.83
C TYR A 57 -6.67 -10.88 13.70
N TYR A 58 -5.74 -10.41 14.52
CA TYR A 58 -5.07 -11.20 15.53
C TYR A 58 -6.09 -11.80 16.51
N SER A 59 -6.94 -10.97 17.13
CA SER A 59 -7.94 -11.44 18.09
C SER A 59 -8.89 -12.48 17.46
N ARG A 60 -9.43 -12.17 16.27
CA ARG A 60 -10.40 -13.04 15.60
C ARG A 60 -9.79 -14.34 15.08
N ASN A 61 -8.65 -14.26 14.40
CA ASN A 61 -8.09 -15.41 13.68
C ASN A 61 -7.12 -16.21 14.53
N VAL A 62 -6.31 -15.56 15.37
CA VAL A 62 -5.31 -16.26 16.20
C VAL A 62 -5.93 -16.69 17.53
N VAL A 63 -6.53 -15.75 18.26
CA VAL A 63 -7.08 -16.05 19.59
C VAL A 63 -8.39 -16.81 19.50
N VAL A 64 -9.41 -16.30 18.82
CA VAL A 64 -10.74 -16.93 18.81
C VAL A 64 -10.76 -18.20 17.94
N LYS A 65 -10.27 -18.11 16.70
CA LYS A 65 -10.33 -19.24 15.75
C LYS A 65 -9.29 -20.32 16.03
N HIS A 66 -8.05 -19.97 16.36
CA HIS A 66 -6.98 -20.94 16.61
C HIS A 66 -6.77 -21.24 18.11
N GLN A 67 -7.49 -20.54 19.02
CA GLN A 67 -7.39 -20.75 20.47
C GLN A 67 -5.95 -20.64 20.99
N CYS A 68 -5.15 -19.76 20.37
CA CYS A 68 -3.75 -19.55 20.70
C CYS A 68 -3.50 -18.07 21.03
N LYS A 69 -2.60 -17.80 21.96
CA LYS A 69 -2.09 -16.46 22.25
C LYS A 69 -0.57 -16.44 22.17
N LEU A 70 -0.01 -15.36 21.63
CA LEU A 70 1.42 -15.12 21.62
C LEU A 70 1.82 -14.38 22.91
N VAL A 71 2.77 -14.93 23.64
CA VAL A 71 3.29 -14.40 24.90
C VAL A 71 4.79 -14.12 24.77
N GLY A 72 5.32 -13.16 25.53
CA GLY A 72 6.75 -12.82 25.53
C GLY A 72 7.18 -11.87 24.40
N TRP A 73 6.22 -11.20 23.73
CA TRP A 73 6.56 -10.23 22.69
C TRP A 73 7.27 -9.00 23.29
N PRO A 74 8.47 -8.62 22.79
CA PRO A 74 9.21 -7.48 23.33
C PRO A 74 8.47 -6.15 23.14
N ALA A 75 8.40 -5.33 24.20
CA ALA A 75 7.83 -3.99 24.12
C ALA A 75 8.62 -3.03 23.21
N SER A 76 9.91 -3.30 23.01
CA SER A 76 10.80 -2.51 22.13
C SER A 76 10.58 -2.77 20.64
N VAL A 77 9.96 -3.88 20.27
CA VAL A 77 9.73 -4.27 18.88
C VAL A 77 8.25 -4.10 18.54
N PRO A 78 7.92 -3.37 17.46
CA PRO A 78 6.54 -3.17 17.11
C PRO A 78 5.85 -4.49 16.76
N PHE A 79 4.65 -4.73 17.30
CA PHE A 79 3.82 -5.86 16.90
C PHE A 79 3.22 -5.64 15.50
N THR A 80 4.03 -5.91 14.48
CA THR A 80 3.69 -5.78 13.06
C THR A 80 4.17 -7.00 12.30
N SER A 81 3.83 -7.10 11.01
CA SER A 81 4.44 -8.11 10.14
C SER A 81 5.96 -8.01 10.23
N ILE A 82 6.65 -9.15 10.32
CA ILE A 82 8.13 -9.21 10.42
C ILE A 82 8.79 -8.46 9.25
N SER A 83 8.09 -8.42 8.12
CA SER A 83 8.44 -7.68 6.91
C SER A 83 8.48 -6.17 7.09
N GLU A 84 7.61 -5.65 7.95
CA GLU A 84 7.38 -4.23 8.18
C GLU A 84 8.21 -3.70 9.36
N ILE A 85 8.84 -4.59 10.15
CA ILE A 85 9.70 -4.20 11.26
C ILE A 85 10.87 -3.36 10.73
N ARG A 86 10.87 -2.10 11.15
CA ARG A 86 11.94 -1.13 10.89
C ARG A 86 13.04 -1.24 11.95
N GLY A 87 14.21 -0.68 11.67
CA GLY A 87 15.36 -0.72 12.59
C GLY A 87 16.44 -1.74 12.23
N GLY A 88 16.37 -2.35 11.03
CA GLY A 88 17.42 -3.22 10.51
C GLY A 88 17.37 -4.64 11.08
N ILE A 89 18.54 -5.20 11.39
CA ILE A 89 18.74 -6.55 11.93
C ILE A 89 18.48 -6.65 13.46
N PRO A 90 18.84 -5.65 14.30
CA PRO A 90 18.73 -5.79 15.76
C PRO A 90 17.36 -6.20 16.31
N PRO A 91 16.21 -5.66 15.83
CA PRO A 91 14.89 -6.10 16.30
C PRO A 91 14.59 -7.56 15.98
N LEU A 92 15.09 -8.05 14.83
CA LEU A 92 14.93 -9.44 14.42
C LEU A 92 15.77 -10.37 15.30
N LEU A 93 17.01 -9.99 15.61
CA LEU A 93 17.85 -10.75 16.53
C LEU A 93 17.26 -10.83 17.94
N GLU A 94 16.62 -9.75 18.42
CA GLU A 94 15.95 -9.78 19.72
C GLU A 94 14.75 -10.75 19.72
N LEU A 95 13.95 -10.79 18.65
CA LEU A 95 12.88 -11.78 18.50
C LEU A 95 13.43 -13.22 18.45
N GLN A 96 14.50 -13.45 17.69
CA GLN A 96 15.16 -14.76 17.61
C GLN A 96 15.73 -15.19 18.96
N ARG A 97 16.42 -14.28 19.67
CA ARG A 97 16.95 -14.51 21.00
C ARG A 97 15.84 -14.91 21.97
N ARG A 98 14.72 -14.19 21.99
CA ARG A 98 13.58 -14.46 22.88
C ARG A 98 12.87 -15.78 22.56
N TRP A 99 12.81 -16.16 21.29
CA TRP A 99 12.29 -17.47 20.90
C TRP A 99 13.14 -18.63 21.46
N ASN A 100 14.45 -18.43 21.47
CA ASN A 100 15.44 -19.42 21.91
C ASN A 100 15.73 -19.40 23.43
N LEU A 101 14.99 -18.61 24.22
CA LEU A 101 15.11 -18.63 25.67
C LEU A 101 14.68 -19.99 26.25
N PRO A 102 15.18 -20.39 27.43
CA PRO A 102 14.77 -21.63 28.08
C PRO A 102 13.27 -21.63 28.42
N ASP A 103 12.67 -22.81 28.41
CA ASP A 103 11.26 -22.97 28.78
C ASP A 103 11.03 -22.54 30.23
N GLY A 104 10.13 -21.59 30.43
CA GLY A 104 9.77 -21.06 31.76
C GLY A 104 10.08 -19.58 31.93
N ASP A 105 10.92 -18.98 31.07
CA ASP A 105 11.16 -17.54 31.10
C ASP A 105 9.90 -16.75 30.70
N GLU A 106 9.62 -15.67 31.44
CA GLU A 106 8.49 -14.76 31.16
C GLU A 106 8.67 -14.02 29.83
N ASP A 107 9.92 -13.73 29.47
CA ASP A 107 10.31 -13.06 28.23
C ASP A 107 10.39 -14.02 27.03
N LYS A 108 10.18 -15.32 27.23
CA LYS A 108 10.25 -16.29 26.15
C LYS A 108 9.10 -16.07 25.18
N LEU A 109 9.46 -15.87 23.91
CA LEU A 109 8.49 -15.76 22.84
C LEU A 109 7.92 -17.14 22.53
N ARG A 110 6.64 -17.36 22.84
CA ARG A 110 5.96 -18.65 22.60
C ARG A 110 4.46 -18.50 22.38
N PHE A 111 3.87 -19.50 21.74
CA PHE A 111 2.42 -19.63 21.69
C PHE A 111 1.90 -20.46 22.86
N GLU A 112 0.89 -19.94 23.54
CA GLU A 112 0.17 -20.63 24.60
C GLU A 112 -1.28 -20.87 24.17
N ARG A 113 -1.94 -21.87 24.76
CA ARG A 113 -3.39 -22.03 24.56
C ARG A 113 -4.11 -20.85 25.20
N ALA A 114 -5.01 -20.22 24.46
CA ALA A 114 -5.85 -19.15 24.95
C ALA A 114 -6.79 -19.70 26.02
N THR A 115 -6.90 -18.99 27.14
CA THR A 115 -7.89 -19.32 28.18
C THR A 115 -9.30 -18.96 27.69
N PRO A 116 -10.37 -19.56 28.24
CA PRO A 116 -11.74 -19.18 27.87
C PRO A 116 -12.01 -17.69 28.14
N GLU A 117 -11.37 -17.10 29.15
CA GLU A 117 -11.42 -15.66 29.44
C GLU A 117 -10.76 -14.85 28.32
N ASP A 118 -9.58 -15.25 27.85
CA ASP A 118 -8.91 -14.61 26.70
C ASP A 118 -9.77 -14.64 25.44
N ILE A 119 -10.50 -15.75 25.19
CA ILE A 119 -11.39 -15.89 24.03
C ILE A 119 -12.62 -14.97 24.16
N ALA A 120 -13.21 -14.90 25.36
CA ALA A 120 -14.33 -14.00 25.64
C ALA A 120 -13.90 -12.53 25.47
N ASN A 121 -12.75 -12.16 26.04
CA ASN A 121 -12.15 -10.84 25.91
C ASN A 121 -11.86 -10.52 24.45
N ALA A 122 -11.23 -11.42 23.69
CA ALA A 122 -10.94 -11.21 22.26
C ALA A 122 -12.21 -10.97 21.41
N THR A 123 -13.35 -11.51 21.84
CA THR A 123 -14.64 -11.35 21.16
C THR A 123 -15.29 -10.01 21.50
N GLN A 124 -15.15 -9.55 22.74
CA GLN A 124 -15.71 -8.27 23.22
C GLN A 124 -14.81 -7.09 22.84
N ASP A 125 -13.53 -7.18 23.20
CA ASP A 125 -12.50 -6.18 22.97
C ASP A 125 -11.23 -6.83 22.35
N PRO A 126 -11.07 -6.72 21.02
CA PRO A 126 -9.89 -7.20 20.29
C PRO A 126 -8.55 -6.68 20.82
N GLU A 127 -8.54 -5.51 21.46
CA GLU A 127 -7.32 -4.79 21.83
C GLU A 127 -6.77 -5.26 23.18
N SER A 128 -7.65 -5.75 24.06
CA SER A 128 -7.26 -6.30 25.36
C SER A 128 -6.37 -7.54 25.27
N VAL A 129 -6.43 -8.30 24.16
CA VAL A 129 -5.64 -9.53 23.97
C VAL A 129 -4.39 -9.27 23.10
N HIS A 130 -4.12 -8.00 22.78
CA HIS A 130 -2.96 -7.63 21.99
C HIS A 130 -1.65 -7.93 22.75
N PRO A 131 -0.61 -8.51 22.10
CA PRO A 131 0.66 -8.82 22.77
C PRO A 131 1.40 -7.60 23.33
N ASN A 132 1.10 -6.41 22.80
CA ASN A 132 1.68 -5.15 23.27
C ASN A 132 0.61 -4.03 23.33
N PRO A 133 -0.14 -3.90 24.43
CA PRO A 133 -1.24 -2.93 24.52
C PRO A 133 -0.73 -1.47 24.59
N THR A 134 0.43 -1.22 25.20
CA THR A 134 0.99 0.14 25.34
C THR A 134 1.39 0.73 23.98
N GLN A 135 1.96 -0.10 23.10
CA GLN A 135 2.28 0.32 21.74
C GLN A 135 1.02 0.62 20.93
N LEU A 136 -0.03 -0.18 21.06
CA LEU A 136 -1.29 0.05 20.35
C LEU A 136 -1.89 1.41 20.69
N GLU A 137 -1.89 1.79 21.97
CA GLU A 137 -2.34 3.12 22.41
C GLU A 137 -1.47 4.25 21.83
N ALA A 138 -0.15 4.08 21.85
CA ALA A 138 0.76 5.04 21.24
C ALA A 138 0.53 5.21 19.73
N GLU A 139 0.25 4.13 19.01
CA GLU A 139 -0.07 4.15 17.58
C GLU A 139 -1.41 4.84 17.30
N LYS A 140 -2.43 4.61 18.12
CA LYS A 140 -3.71 5.31 18.02
C LYS A 140 -3.55 6.81 18.23
N LEU A 141 -2.79 7.23 19.24
CA LEU A 141 -2.53 8.64 19.50
C LEU A 141 -1.80 9.30 18.32
N LYS A 142 -0.80 8.62 17.75
CA LYS A 142 -0.10 9.08 16.53
C LYS A 142 -1.04 9.16 15.33
N ALA A 143 -1.89 8.15 15.13
CA ALA A 143 -2.85 8.13 14.03
C ALA A 143 -3.92 9.23 14.18
N ALA A 144 -4.38 9.50 15.41
CA ALA A 144 -5.31 10.57 15.71
C ALA A 144 -4.67 11.95 15.46
N ALA A 145 -3.41 12.15 15.89
CA ALA A 145 -2.66 13.37 15.61
C ALA A 145 -2.48 13.58 14.09
N ALA A 146 -2.06 12.55 13.36
CA ALA A 146 -1.90 12.63 11.90
C ALA A 146 -3.23 12.90 11.18
N ARG A 147 -4.35 12.36 11.67
CA ARG A 147 -5.69 12.69 11.16
C ARG A 147 -6.08 14.13 11.46
N ALA A 148 -5.78 14.63 12.66
CA ALA A 148 -6.05 16.01 13.03
C ALA A 148 -5.21 16.98 12.18
N GLU A 149 -3.92 16.70 11.98
CA GLU A 149 -3.03 17.47 11.11
C GLU A 149 -3.54 17.46 9.66
N LYS A 150 -3.92 16.29 9.13
CA LYS A 150 -4.50 16.19 7.79
C LYS A 150 -5.80 16.98 7.67
N ALA A 151 -6.67 16.92 8.67
CA ALA A 151 -7.91 17.69 8.70
C ALA A 151 -7.64 19.21 8.76
N GLN A 152 -6.63 19.64 9.52
CA GLN A 152 -6.19 21.04 9.56
C GLN A 152 -5.60 21.49 8.21
N ALA A 153 -4.76 20.66 7.58
CA ALA A 153 -4.21 20.94 6.26
C ALA A 153 -5.31 21.02 5.18
N GLN A 154 -6.32 20.16 5.25
CA GLN A 154 -7.49 20.21 4.38
C GLN A 154 -8.31 21.49 4.62
N ALA A 155 -8.60 21.83 5.88
CA ALA A 155 -9.32 23.05 6.23
C ALA A 155 -8.56 24.33 5.80
N ALA A 156 -7.22 24.33 5.88
CA ALA A 156 -6.41 25.43 5.39
C ALA A 156 -6.40 25.51 3.86
N ALA A 157 -6.41 24.37 3.15
CA ALA A 157 -6.49 24.33 1.69
C ALA A 157 -7.86 24.82 1.15
N ASP A 158 -8.94 24.65 1.92
CA ASP A 158 -10.28 25.15 1.57
C ASP A 158 -10.43 26.68 1.74
N ILE A 159 -9.46 27.33 2.39
CA ILE A 159 -9.42 28.79 2.56
C ILE A 159 -8.53 29.38 1.47
N VAL A 160 -9.16 29.94 0.44
CA VAL A 160 -8.44 30.66 -0.62
C VAL A 160 -8.38 32.15 -0.28
N PRO A 161 -7.18 32.73 -0.09
CA PRO A 161 -7.04 34.17 0.09
C PRO A 161 -7.35 34.89 -1.22
N VAL A 162 -8.32 35.81 -1.20
CA VAL A 162 -8.65 36.66 -2.32
C VAL A 162 -8.14 38.07 -2.03
N TYR A 163 -7.28 38.59 -2.91
CA TYR A 163 -6.80 39.96 -2.81
C TYR A 163 -7.90 40.92 -3.26
N THR A 164 -8.35 41.77 -2.35
CA THR A 164 -9.40 42.75 -2.61
C THR A 164 -8.76 44.06 -3.05
N HIS A 165 -9.13 44.52 -4.24
CA HIS A 165 -8.65 45.78 -4.82
C HIS A 165 -9.80 46.80 -4.89
N HIS A 166 -9.47 48.08 -4.71
CA HIS A 166 -10.46 49.15 -4.81
C HIS A 166 -10.90 49.34 -6.28
N PRO A 167 -12.19 49.51 -6.57
CA PRO A 167 -12.74 49.36 -7.92
C PRO A 167 -12.32 50.46 -8.92
N HIS A 168 -11.86 51.62 -8.44
CA HIS A 168 -11.55 52.77 -9.30
C HIS A 168 -10.06 53.02 -9.53
N ASP A 169 -9.21 52.66 -8.57
CA ASP A 169 -7.76 52.94 -8.56
C ASP A 169 -6.90 51.67 -8.42
N LEU A 170 -7.53 50.49 -8.30
CA LEU A 170 -6.90 49.17 -8.19
C LEU A 170 -5.90 49.03 -7.03
N ARG A 171 -5.85 49.99 -6.11
CA ARG A 171 -4.98 49.89 -4.93
C ARG A 171 -5.44 48.70 -4.09
N PHE A 172 -4.46 48.00 -3.53
CA PHE A 172 -4.71 46.90 -2.62
C PHE A 172 -5.43 47.42 -1.36
N VAL A 173 -6.58 46.82 -1.03
CA VAL A 173 -7.42 47.20 0.11
C VAL A 173 -7.26 46.21 1.26
N GLY A 174 -7.13 44.93 0.95
CA GLY A 174 -7.02 43.88 1.97
C GLY A 174 -7.09 42.48 1.40
N LEU A 175 -7.01 41.51 2.31
CA LEU A 175 -7.15 40.09 2.03
C LEU A 175 -8.50 39.62 2.59
N ASP A 176 -9.42 39.23 1.71
CA ASP A 176 -10.65 38.58 2.11
C ASP A 176 -10.48 37.06 2.04
N LEU A 177 -10.83 36.36 3.13
CA LEU A 177 -10.85 34.91 3.16
C LEU A 177 -12.21 34.44 2.65
N THR A 178 -12.28 34.03 1.39
CA THR A 178 -13.50 33.39 0.87
C THR A 178 -13.39 31.89 1.05
N SER A 179 -14.32 31.30 1.81
CA SER A 179 -14.45 29.85 1.91
C SER A 179 -14.87 29.30 0.55
N THR A 180 -13.95 28.64 -0.15
CA THR A 180 -14.29 27.78 -1.27
C THR A 180 -14.41 26.38 -0.68
N GLN A 181 -15.62 25.94 -0.35
CA GLN A 181 -15.83 24.52 -0.06
C GLN A 181 -15.26 23.73 -1.24
N SER A 182 -14.16 23.00 -1.02
CA SER A 182 -13.65 22.10 -2.05
C SER A 182 -14.77 21.12 -2.36
N THR A 183 -15.11 21.02 -3.64
CA THR A 183 -16.05 20.03 -4.14
C THR A 183 -15.40 18.64 -4.14
N SER A 184 -14.62 18.29 -3.11
CA SER A 184 -14.08 16.94 -2.92
C SER A 184 -15.17 15.96 -2.50
N ASP A 185 -16.28 16.47 -1.97
CA ASP A 185 -17.56 15.78 -2.01
C ASP A 185 -18.17 15.95 -3.41
N SER A 186 -17.47 15.48 -4.45
CA SER A 186 -18.17 14.92 -5.59
C SER A 186 -18.80 13.60 -5.12
N ALA A 187 -19.73 13.68 -4.16
CA ALA A 187 -20.80 12.72 -4.05
C ALA A 187 -21.33 12.61 -5.48
N GLU A 188 -21.14 11.45 -6.11
CA GLU A 188 -21.57 11.19 -7.47
C GLU A 188 -22.97 11.77 -7.60
N ARG A 189 -23.06 12.93 -8.26
CA ARG A 189 -24.34 13.60 -8.43
C ARG A 189 -25.05 12.69 -9.41
N ASN A 190 -25.81 11.74 -8.86
CA ASN A 190 -26.54 10.75 -9.63
C ASN A 190 -27.35 11.55 -10.63
N GLN A 191 -26.85 11.59 -11.86
CA GLN A 191 -27.52 12.22 -12.96
C GLN A 191 -28.91 11.62 -12.93
N ARG A 192 -29.93 12.47 -12.75
CA ARG A 192 -31.30 12.04 -12.58
C ARG A 192 -31.60 11.07 -13.71
N VAL A 193 -31.56 9.77 -13.42
CA VAL A 193 -31.86 8.74 -14.40
C VAL A 193 -33.33 8.97 -14.64
N ASP A 194 -33.65 9.55 -15.79
CA ASP A 194 -35.03 9.77 -16.18
C ASP A 194 -35.67 8.38 -16.28
N GLN A 195 -36.26 7.93 -15.18
CA GLN A 195 -37.00 6.68 -15.08
C GLN A 195 -38.36 6.84 -15.77
N GLY A 196 -38.37 7.48 -16.95
CA GLY A 196 -39.44 7.48 -17.91
C GLY A 196 -39.65 6.07 -18.46
N ARG A 197 -40.03 5.13 -17.58
CA ARG A 197 -40.53 3.83 -17.99
C ARG A 197 -41.76 4.09 -18.83
N ARG A 198 -41.69 3.71 -20.11
CA ARG A 198 -42.79 3.77 -21.05
C ARG A 198 -44.01 3.05 -20.45
N ARG A 199 -45.12 3.77 -20.29
CA ARG A 199 -46.42 3.17 -19.92
C ARG A 199 -46.78 2.07 -20.92
N LYS A 200 -47.13 0.88 -20.40
CA LYS A 200 -47.56 -0.27 -21.21
C LYS A 200 -48.78 0.13 -22.05
N ARG A 201 -48.72 -0.10 -23.37
CA ARG A 201 -49.88 0.07 -24.26
C ARG A 201 -50.56 -1.28 -24.48
N LYS A 202 -51.88 -1.28 -24.70
CA LYS A 202 -52.66 -2.52 -24.97
C LYS A 202 -52.10 -3.34 -26.16
N SER A 203 -51.36 -2.71 -27.07
CA SER A 203 -50.73 -3.35 -28.22
C SER A 203 -49.43 -4.11 -27.91
N ASP A 204 -48.80 -3.91 -26.74
CA ASP A 204 -47.53 -4.57 -26.41
C ASP A 204 -47.70 -6.10 -26.13
N GLY A 205 -48.94 -6.55 -25.87
CA GLY A 205 -49.29 -7.98 -25.69
C GLY A 205 -49.82 -8.69 -26.94
N SER A 206 -49.98 -7.98 -28.06
CA SER A 206 -50.53 -8.54 -29.30
C SER A 206 -49.44 -9.25 -30.13
N LEU A 207 -49.64 -10.53 -30.43
CA LEU A 207 -48.75 -11.32 -31.30
C LEU A 207 -48.79 -10.89 -32.78
N ARG A 208 -49.78 -10.09 -33.19
CA ARG A 208 -49.91 -9.60 -34.58
C ARG A 208 -49.05 -8.37 -34.89
N VAL A 209 -48.46 -7.74 -33.88
CA VAL A 209 -47.62 -6.54 -34.06
C VAL A 209 -46.16 -6.95 -33.84
N ARG A 210 -45.31 -6.78 -34.87
CA ARG A 210 -43.86 -7.04 -34.76
C ARG A 210 -43.31 -6.25 -33.57
N LYS A 211 -42.77 -6.96 -32.57
CA LYS A 211 -42.07 -6.35 -31.44
C LYS A 211 -40.89 -5.55 -32.00
N ARG A 212 -40.87 -4.23 -31.75
CA ARG A 212 -39.72 -3.40 -32.14
C ARG A 212 -38.50 -3.88 -31.34
N LEU A 213 -37.38 -4.16 -32.03
CA LEU A 213 -36.12 -4.49 -31.38
C LEU A 213 -35.75 -3.39 -30.37
N ALA A 214 -35.20 -3.80 -29.22
CA ALA A 214 -34.65 -2.87 -28.25
C ALA A 214 -33.58 -2.02 -28.93
N LYS A 215 -33.82 -0.71 -29.08
CA LYS A 215 -32.79 0.22 -29.53
C LYS A 215 -31.77 0.31 -28.39
N ARG A 216 -30.60 -0.31 -28.55
CA ARG A 216 -29.42 0.08 -27.77
C ARG A 216 -29.20 1.56 -28.07
N GLY A 217 -29.21 2.41 -27.04
CA GLY A 217 -28.78 3.79 -27.18
C GLY A 217 -27.38 3.84 -27.78
N ILE A 218 -27.04 4.94 -28.44
CA ILE A 218 -25.70 5.16 -28.99
C ILE A 218 -24.73 5.18 -27.79
N THR A 219 -24.03 4.07 -27.57
CA THR A 219 -22.92 3.99 -26.63
C THR A 219 -21.67 4.45 -27.38
N SER A 220 -21.30 5.73 -27.24
CA SER A 220 -19.98 6.17 -27.66
C SER A 220 -18.94 5.45 -26.79
N ALA A 221 -17.96 4.81 -27.42
CA ALA A 221 -16.79 4.34 -26.69
C ALA A 221 -16.10 5.54 -26.05
N ARG A 222 -15.72 5.43 -24.77
CA ARG A 222 -14.83 6.42 -24.13
C ARG A 222 -13.55 6.46 -24.96
N ARG A 223 -13.33 7.55 -25.68
CA ARG A 223 -12.00 7.84 -26.24
C ARG A 223 -11.14 8.29 -25.07
N VAL A 224 -10.40 7.35 -24.49
CA VAL A 224 -9.25 7.66 -23.64
C VAL A 224 -8.14 8.11 -24.59
N ILE A 225 -7.59 9.30 -24.34
CA ILE A 225 -6.40 9.79 -25.03
C ILE A 225 -5.26 8.84 -24.62
N PRO A 226 -4.58 8.15 -25.56
CA PRO A 226 -3.46 7.29 -25.19
C PRO A 226 -2.36 8.15 -24.58
N GLY A 227 -2.00 7.88 -23.31
CA GLY A 227 -0.91 8.57 -22.63
C GLY A 227 -0.99 8.61 -21.11
N VAL A 228 -2.13 8.30 -20.50
CA VAL A 228 -2.25 8.21 -19.04
C VAL A 228 -3.14 7.04 -18.67
N GLU A 229 -2.55 5.90 -18.32
CA GLU A 229 -3.24 4.87 -17.53
C GLU A 229 -2.41 4.47 -16.31
N GLU A 230 -3.01 4.74 -15.16
CA GLU A 230 -2.90 3.93 -13.95
C GLU A 230 -3.26 2.48 -14.28
N ALA A 231 -2.35 1.54 -14.01
CA ALA A 231 -2.59 0.12 -14.24
C ALA A 231 -3.10 -0.59 -12.98
N VAL A 232 -4.36 -1.03 -13.02
CA VAL A 232 -4.93 -2.05 -12.13
C VAL A 232 -5.13 -3.34 -12.92
N GLY A 233 -4.28 -4.34 -12.66
CA GLY A 233 -4.70 -5.76 -12.52
C GLY A 233 -4.92 -6.65 -13.75
N ARG A 234 -3.97 -7.60 -13.89
CA ARG A 234 -4.09 -9.03 -14.30
C ARG A 234 -4.31 -9.42 -15.79
N ALA A 235 -3.17 -9.77 -16.38
CA ALA A 235 -2.91 -11.01 -17.11
C ALA A 235 -3.66 -11.26 -18.44
N ALA A 236 -3.09 -10.74 -19.54
CA ALA A 236 -3.06 -11.45 -20.81
C ALA A 236 -1.89 -10.95 -21.69
N LYS A 237 -1.09 -11.91 -22.16
CA LYS A 237 -0.19 -11.85 -23.32
C LYS A 237 1.01 -10.90 -23.22
N ARG A 238 2.16 -11.49 -22.89
CA ARG A 238 3.49 -10.99 -23.26
C ARG A 238 3.54 -10.84 -24.78
N ALA A 239 3.40 -9.61 -25.28
CA ALA A 239 3.99 -9.22 -26.54
C ALA A 239 5.44 -8.80 -26.24
N ARG A 240 6.40 -9.41 -26.94
CA ARG A 240 7.81 -9.03 -26.88
C ARG A 240 7.93 -7.58 -27.34
N LEU A 241 8.66 -6.79 -26.57
CA LEU A 241 8.87 -5.36 -26.78
C LEU A 241 10.19 -5.16 -27.52
N ASP A 242 10.35 -5.84 -28.67
CA ASP A 242 11.58 -5.77 -29.49
C ASP A 242 11.33 -5.17 -30.88
N ASP A 243 10.09 -4.79 -31.24
CA ASP A 243 9.76 -4.32 -32.60
C ASP A 243 9.12 -2.92 -32.62
N CYS A 244 9.65 -1.98 -31.84
CA CYS A 244 9.41 -0.55 -32.12
C CYS A 244 10.65 -0.01 -32.83
N ALA A 245 10.59 0.08 -34.15
CA ALA A 245 11.57 0.84 -34.93
C ALA A 245 11.51 2.30 -34.47
N VAL A 246 12.54 2.74 -33.76
CA VAL A 246 12.77 4.14 -33.42
C VAL A 246 13.41 4.77 -34.66
N ASP A 247 12.57 5.25 -35.58
CA ASP A 247 12.99 5.97 -36.80
C ASP A 247 13.39 7.42 -36.53
N ASP A 248 14.20 7.68 -35.50
CA ASP A 248 14.85 8.98 -35.34
C ASP A 248 16.20 8.80 -34.61
N PRO A 249 17.32 8.66 -35.34
CA PRO A 249 18.65 8.81 -34.74
C PRO A 249 18.85 10.29 -34.37
N ILE A 250 18.78 10.59 -33.07
CA ILE A 250 19.23 11.89 -32.54
C ILE A 250 20.76 11.90 -32.61
N ASP A 251 21.29 12.30 -33.76
CA ASP A 251 22.75 12.36 -33.97
C ASP A 251 23.36 13.68 -33.45
N GLN A 252 22.54 14.68 -33.10
CA GLN A 252 23.02 16.03 -32.77
C GLN A 252 22.16 16.70 -31.70
N PHE A 253 22.75 16.95 -30.53
CA PHE A 253 22.18 17.87 -29.54
C PHE A 253 22.65 19.29 -29.86
N VAL A 254 21.77 20.11 -30.41
CA VAL A 254 22.02 21.56 -30.54
C VAL A 254 21.76 22.21 -29.19
N LEU A 255 22.81 22.41 -28.41
CA LEU A 255 22.75 23.22 -27.19
C LEU A 255 22.85 24.70 -27.60
N SER A 256 21.70 25.36 -27.74
CA SER A 256 21.66 26.81 -27.92
C SER A 256 22.10 27.50 -26.62
N THR A 257 23.30 28.07 -26.62
CA THR A 257 23.93 28.76 -25.48
C THR A 257 23.36 30.16 -25.21
N GLU A 258 22.16 30.48 -25.69
CA GLU A 258 21.59 31.84 -25.64
C GLU A 258 20.89 32.17 -24.32
N PHE A 259 20.82 31.21 -23.39
CA PHE A 259 20.37 31.45 -22.02
C PHE A 259 21.51 31.97 -21.14
N GLY A 260 22.09 33.10 -21.54
CA GLY A 260 23.21 33.74 -20.86
C GLY A 260 23.22 35.23 -21.13
N GLY A 261 22.27 35.96 -20.53
CA GLY A 261 22.31 37.43 -20.52
C GLY A 261 23.60 37.96 -19.89
N PRO A 262 24.10 39.13 -20.33
CA PRO A 262 25.35 39.69 -19.84
C PRO A 262 25.26 40.05 -18.34
N LEU A 263 26.04 39.36 -17.50
CA LEU A 263 26.31 39.79 -16.14
C LEU A 263 27.25 41.00 -16.20
N SER A 264 26.68 42.20 -16.11
CA SER A 264 27.43 43.43 -15.90
C SER A 264 27.64 43.67 -14.40
N GLY A 265 28.87 44.09 -14.05
CA GLY A 265 29.27 44.57 -12.72
C GLY A 265 29.75 43.45 -11.79
N VAL A 266 30.90 43.53 -11.11
CA VAL A 266 31.67 44.68 -10.65
C VAL A 266 33.13 44.23 -10.51
N ARG A 267 34.07 44.99 -11.07
CA ARG A 267 35.50 44.93 -10.71
C ARG A 267 35.77 46.04 -9.68
N ALA A 268 36.58 45.70 -8.68
CA ALA A 268 37.28 46.61 -7.80
C ALA A 268 38.29 47.48 -8.57
#